data_AF-A0A836W1M0-F1
#
_entry.id   AF-A0A836W1M0-F1
#
_cell.length_a   1.000
_cell.length_b   1.000
_cell.length_c   1.000
_cell.angle_alpha   90.00
_cell.angle_beta   90.00
_cell.angle_gamma   90.00
#
_symmetry.space_group_name_H-M   'P 1'
#
loop_
_entity.id
_entity.type
_entity.pdbx_description
1 polymer ?
#
loop_
_entity_poly.entity_id
_entity_poly.type
_entity_poly.pdbx_seq_one_letter_code
_entity_poly.pdbx_strand_id
1 'polypeptide(L)'
;MDKKKVLIDIWLAVPAFFSTALMAVILYAELNKTLFLYLNRQLIFGGDFIWANITILGDTLVAALLVLPWFKKRSDIIWTLLFAGLAALLISHGLKAFLQVPRPPAALDRNIFHIIGPALTQKSFPSGHTTTVFTFAFVFIFYIEKNSRRAIFIIAALLIG
;
A
#
# COMPACT_ATOMS: atom_id res chain seq x y z
N MET A 1 21.11 27.12 -2.36
CA MET A 1 20.20 25.99 -2.09
C MET A 1 19.89 25.32 -3.43
N ASP A 2 20.21 24.05 -3.60
CA ASP A 2 20.04 23.35 -4.88
C ASP A 2 18.55 23.20 -5.21
N LYS A 3 18.10 23.83 -6.31
CA LYS A 3 16.69 23.82 -6.73
C LYS A 3 16.14 22.39 -6.89
N LYS A 4 16.97 21.42 -7.29
CA LYS A 4 16.56 20.01 -7.39
C LYS A 4 16.25 19.40 -6.03
N LYS A 5 17.05 19.71 -5.01
CA LYS A 5 16.85 19.19 -3.65
C LYS A 5 15.55 19.73 -3.04
N VAL A 6 15.28 21.03 -3.21
CA VAL A 6 14.04 21.67 -2.74
C VAL A 6 12.80 21.08 -3.42
N LEU A 7 12.87 20.80 -4.72
CA LEU A 7 11.79 20.14 -5.45
C LEU A 7 11.50 18.72 -4.93
N ILE A 8 12.55 17.95 -4.60
CA ILE A 8 12.41 16.60 -4.05
C ILE A 8 11.81 16.65 -2.63
N ASP A 9 12.29 17.56 -1.79
CA ASP A 9 11.79 17.72 -0.41
C ASP A 9 10.30 18.10 -0.40
N ILE A 10 9.87 18.99 -1.29
CA ILE A 10 8.46 19.37 -1.44
C ILE A 10 7.64 18.17 -1.95
N TRP A 11 8.14 17.42 -2.93
CA TRP A 11 7.45 16.26 -3.48
C TRP A 11 7.25 15.11 -2.48
N LEU A 12 8.12 14.97 -1.49
CA LEU A 12 7.99 13.98 -0.42
C LEU A 12 7.16 14.50 0.76
N ALA A 13 7.38 15.76 1.16
CA ALA A 13 6.71 16.34 2.32
C ALA A 13 5.21 16.55 2.09
N VAL A 14 4.81 16.95 0.88
CA VAL A 14 3.42 17.27 0.58
C VAL A 14 2.51 16.03 0.67
N PRO A 15 2.77 14.90 -0.01
CA PRO A 15 1.95 13.69 0.12
C PRO A 15 1.99 13.10 1.54
N ALA A 16 3.14 13.18 2.23
CA ALA A 16 3.24 12.72 3.62
C ALA A 16 2.37 13.56 4.57
N PHE A 17 2.38 14.88 4.41
CA PHE A 17 1.53 15.78 5.19
C PHE A 17 0.04 15.53 4.93
N PHE A 18 -0.37 15.46 3.67
CA PHE A 18 -1.79 15.22 3.34
C PHE A 18 -2.27 13.84 3.79
N SER A 19 -1.45 12.79 3.65
CA SER A 19 -1.83 11.44 4.08
C SER A 19 -1.92 11.33 5.61
N THR A 20 -1.01 11.96 6.35
CA THR A 20 -1.07 12.01 7.83
C THR A 20 -2.23 12.86 8.32
N ALA A 21 -2.50 14.01 7.71
CA ALA A 21 -3.67 14.83 8.02
C ALA A 21 -4.98 14.09 7.75
N LEU A 22 -5.09 13.40 6.60
CA LEU A 22 -6.25 12.58 6.28
C LEU A 22 -6.44 11.44 7.29
N MET A 23 -5.35 10.76 7.66
CA MET A 23 -5.39 9.73 8.70
C MET A 23 -5.88 10.30 10.03
N ALA A 24 -5.40 11.47 10.44
CA ALA A 24 -5.84 12.13 11.67
C ALA A 24 -7.34 12.48 11.62
N VAL A 25 -7.85 12.97 10.49
CA VAL A 25 -9.28 13.24 10.31
C VAL A 25 -10.11 11.96 10.41
N ILE A 26 -9.69 10.88 9.74
CA ILE A 26 -10.40 9.59 9.77
C ILE A 26 -10.46 9.03 11.19
N LEU A 27 -9.36 9.14 11.95
CA LEU A 27 -9.29 8.69 13.33
C LEU A 27 -10.14 9.56 14.26
N TYR A 28 -10.03 10.89 14.15
CA TYR A 28 -10.76 11.83 14.99
C TYR A 28 -12.28 11.75 14.78
N ALA A 29 -12.72 11.59 13.52
CA ALA A 29 -14.13 11.48 13.18
C ALA A 29 -14.68 10.04 13.26
N GLU A 30 -13.88 9.08 13.78
CA GLU A 30 -14.22 7.65 13.88
C GLU A 30 -14.73 7.01 12.58
N LEU A 31 -14.32 7.58 11.43
CA LEU A 31 -14.85 7.21 10.11
C LEU A 31 -14.32 5.86 9.62
N ASN A 32 -13.30 5.30 10.26
CA ASN A 32 -12.64 4.08 9.81
C ASN A 32 -13.63 2.92 9.59
N LYS A 33 -14.51 2.66 10.58
CA LYS A 33 -15.50 1.59 10.49
C LYS A 33 -16.56 1.86 9.42
N THR A 34 -17.05 3.09 9.36
CA THR A 34 -18.09 3.51 8.39
C THR A 34 -17.58 3.42 6.96
N LEU A 35 -16.37 3.94 6.71
CA LEU A 35 -15.72 3.88 5.41
C LEU A 35 -15.40 2.43 5.02
N PHE A 36 -14.92 1.61 5.96
CA PHE A 36 -14.69 0.19 5.71
C PHE A 36 -15.96 -0.53 5.26
N LEU A 37 -17.07 -0.40 5.99
CA LEU A 37 -18.33 -1.06 5.65
C LEU A 37 -18.91 -0.54 4.32
N TYR A 38 -18.81 0.77 4.08
CA TYR A 38 -19.23 1.37 2.82
C TYR A 38 -18.45 0.79 1.64
N LEU A 39 -17.11 0.85 1.68
CA LEU A 39 -16.25 0.33 0.62
C LEU A 39 -16.42 -1.18 0.45
N ASN A 40 -16.45 -1.94 1.54
CA ASN A 40 -16.64 -3.39 1.50
C ASN A 40 -17.94 -3.76 0.77
N ARG A 41 -19.04 -3.04 1.03
CA ARG A 41 -20.31 -3.27 0.33
C ARG A 41 -20.25 -2.92 -1.15
N GLN A 42 -19.63 -1.79 -1.51
CA GLN A 42 -19.55 -1.38 -2.92
C GLN A 42 -18.62 -2.28 -3.74
N LEU A 43 -17.52 -2.76 -3.15
CA LEU A 43 -16.52 -3.53 -3.87
C LEU A 43 -16.98 -4.96 -4.17
N ILE A 44 -18.01 -5.49 -3.49
CA ILE A 44 -18.61 -6.81 -3.80
C ILE A 44 -19.04 -6.91 -5.27
N PHE A 45 -19.51 -5.81 -5.88
CA PHE A 45 -19.94 -5.80 -7.28
C PHE A 45 -18.80 -6.08 -8.29
N GLY A 46 -17.54 -5.90 -7.87
CA GLY A 46 -16.38 -6.26 -8.69
C GLY A 46 -16.12 -7.77 -8.76
N GLY A 47 -16.72 -8.57 -7.88
CA GLY A 47 -16.58 -10.02 -7.85
C GLY A 47 -15.28 -10.51 -7.21
N ASP A 48 -15.39 -11.59 -6.44
CA ASP A 48 -14.29 -12.12 -5.62
C ASP A 48 -13.07 -12.53 -6.44
N PHE A 49 -13.31 -13.11 -7.61
CA PHE A 49 -12.25 -13.53 -8.53
C PHE A 49 -11.36 -12.35 -8.93
N ILE A 50 -11.94 -11.21 -9.27
CA ILE A 50 -11.18 -10.02 -9.71
C ILE A 50 -10.36 -9.49 -8.53
N TRP A 51 -10.98 -9.31 -7.36
CA TRP A 51 -10.28 -8.77 -6.19
C TRP A 51 -9.18 -9.68 -5.65
N ALA A 52 -9.38 -11.00 -5.68
CA ALA A 52 -8.35 -11.96 -5.30
C ALA A 52 -7.12 -11.86 -6.21
N ASN A 53 -7.33 -11.75 -7.52
CA ASN A 53 -6.25 -11.63 -8.50
C ASN A 53 -5.58 -10.24 -8.47
N ILE A 54 -6.31 -9.16 -8.21
CA ILE A 54 -5.70 -7.82 -8.05
C ILE A 54 -4.83 -7.79 -6.79
N THR A 55 -5.33 -8.33 -5.67
CA THR A 55 -4.61 -8.32 -4.39
C THR A 55 -3.31 -9.12 -4.46
N ILE A 56 -3.24 -10.19 -5.27
CA ILE A 56 -2.03 -11.00 -5.43
C ILE A 56 -0.83 -10.18 -5.94
N LEU A 57 -1.08 -9.10 -6.68
CA LEU A 57 -0.03 -8.20 -7.18
C LEU A 57 0.63 -7.39 -6.06
N GLY A 58 -0.04 -7.26 -4.91
CA GLY A 58 0.54 -6.67 -3.70
C GLY A 58 1.35 -7.66 -2.88
N ASP A 59 1.37 -8.96 -3.20
CA ASP A 59 2.17 -9.93 -2.47
C ASP A 59 3.66 -9.65 -2.68
N THR A 60 4.45 -9.69 -1.60
CA THR A 60 5.87 -9.31 -1.63
C THR A 60 6.70 -10.23 -2.54
N LEU A 61 6.40 -11.53 -2.56
CA LEU A 61 7.11 -12.48 -3.42
C LEU A 61 6.70 -12.29 -4.87
N VAL A 62 5.40 -12.12 -5.15
CA VAL A 62 4.91 -11.84 -6.51
C VAL A 62 5.54 -10.56 -7.06
N ALA A 63 5.52 -9.47 -6.29
CA ALA A 63 6.12 -8.20 -6.69
C ALA A 63 7.64 -8.35 -6.94
N ALA A 64 8.35 -9.09 -6.08
CA ALA A 64 9.78 -9.37 -6.27
C ALA A 64 10.05 -10.19 -7.54
N LEU A 65 9.25 -11.22 -7.82
CA LEU A 65 9.37 -12.03 -9.03
C LEU A 65 9.14 -11.20 -10.30
N LEU A 66 8.17 -10.28 -10.25
CA LEU A 66 7.88 -9.39 -11.38
C LEU A 66 9.09 -8.53 -11.75
N VAL A 67 9.97 -8.15 -10.82
CA VAL A 67 11.11 -7.28 -11.15
C VAL A 67 12.38 -8.03 -11.56
N LEU A 68 12.44 -9.36 -11.36
CA LEU A 68 13.61 -10.19 -11.70
C LEU A 68 14.09 -10.08 -13.15
N PRO A 69 13.22 -10.00 -14.20
CA PRO A 69 13.68 -9.88 -15.58
C PRO A 69 14.56 -8.64 -15.83
N TRP A 70 14.43 -7.61 -15.01
CA TRP A 70 15.21 -6.38 -15.11
C TRP A 70 16.56 -6.43 -14.39
N PHE A 71 16.86 -7.51 -13.66
CA PHE A 71 18.06 -7.61 -12.80
C PHE A 71 19.36 -7.27 -13.51
N LYS A 72 19.56 -7.79 -14.73
CA LYS A 72 20.79 -7.54 -15.51
C LYS A 72 20.84 -6.17 -16.18
N LYS A 73 19.69 -5.57 -16.46
CA LYS A 73 19.59 -4.32 -17.26
C LYS A 73 19.53 -3.07 -16.40
N ARG A 74 18.95 -3.17 -15.20
CA ARG A 74 18.64 -2.05 -14.30
C ARG A 74 18.92 -2.45 -12.85
N SER A 75 20.17 -2.78 -12.57
CA SER A 75 20.62 -3.13 -11.22
C SER A 75 20.39 -1.99 -10.22
N ASP A 76 20.42 -0.73 -10.70
CA ASP A 76 20.05 0.46 -9.94
C ASP A 76 18.64 0.37 -9.31
N ILE A 77 17.65 -0.06 -10.10
CA ILE A 77 16.26 -0.21 -9.63
C ILE A 77 16.16 -1.35 -8.62
N ILE A 78 16.83 -2.47 -8.88
CA ILE A 78 16.78 -3.64 -7.99
C ILE A 78 17.39 -3.33 -6.62
N TRP A 79 18.56 -2.70 -6.58
CA TRP A 79 19.18 -2.31 -5.31
C TRP A 79 18.29 -1.32 -4.55
N THR A 80 17.68 -0.37 -5.26
CA THR A 80 16.74 0.58 -4.64
C THR A 80 15.50 -0.13 -4.08
N LEU A 81 14.92 -1.08 -4.82
CA LEU A 81 13.80 -1.90 -4.34
C LEU A 81 14.19 -2.76 -3.14
N LEU A 82 15.41 -3.32 -3.13
CA LEU A 82 15.89 -4.13 -2.02
C LEU A 82 15.97 -3.30 -0.73
N PHE A 83 16.66 -2.16 -0.77
CA PHE A 83 16.80 -1.31 0.41
C PHE A 83 15.48 -0.67 0.84
N ALA A 84 14.66 -0.22 -0.10
CA ALA A 84 13.33 0.30 0.20
C ALA A 84 12.42 -0.79 0.79
N GLY A 85 12.46 -1.99 0.23
CA GLY A 85 11.70 -3.15 0.70
C GLY A 85 12.13 -3.60 2.10
N LEU A 86 13.44 -3.61 2.39
CA LEU A 86 13.96 -3.90 3.73
C LEU A 86 13.50 -2.85 4.76
N ALA A 87 13.58 -1.56 4.41
CA ALA A 87 13.07 -0.50 5.27
C ALA A 87 11.55 -0.66 5.51
N ALA A 88 10.78 -0.91 4.45
CA ALA A 88 9.34 -1.12 4.53
C ALA A 88 8.98 -2.36 5.37
N LEU A 89 9.76 -3.45 5.27
CA LEU A 89 9.60 -4.65 6.08
C LEU A 89 9.79 -4.34 7.56
N LEU A 90 10.91 -3.70 7.92
CA LEU A 90 11.25 -3.36 9.30
C LEU A 90 10.21 -2.42 9.91
N ILE A 91 9.84 -1.37 9.19
CA ILE A 91 8.84 -0.39 9.65
C ILE A 91 7.47 -1.07 9.81
N SER A 92 7.00 -1.82 8.81
CA SER A 92 5.68 -2.45 8.85
C SER A 92 5.58 -3.53 9.94
N HIS A 93 6.61 -4.35 10.14
CA HIS A 93 6.63 -5.37 11.18
C HIS A 93 6.79 -4.76 12.58
N GLY A 94 7.64 -3.74 12.72
CA GLY A 94 7.79 -2.99 13.97
C GLY A 94 6.48 -2.34 14.39
N LEU A 95 5.80 -1.64 13.46
CA LEU A 95 4.50 -1.04 13.73
C LEU A 95 3.42 -2.07 14.06
N LYS A 96 3.38 -3.21 13.35
CA LYS A 96 2.43 -4.31 13.67
C LYS A 96 2.63 -4.85 15.09
N ALA A 97 3.88 -4.99 15.51
CA ALA A 97 4.21 -5.49 16.85
C ALA A 97 3.81 -4.48 17.94
N PHE A 98 3.96 -3.18 17.65
CA PHE A 98 3.64 -2.10 18.58
C PHE A 98 2.13 -1.83 18.70
N LEU A 99 1.42 -1.72 17.57
CA LEU A 99 0.04 -1.25 17.53
C LEU A 99 -1.00 -2.35 17.78
N GLN A 100 -0.68 -3.61 17.44
CA GLN A 100 -1.52 -4.80 17.67
C GLN A 100 -3.00 -4.65 17.30
N VAL A 101 -3.30 -3.85 16.27
CA VAL A 101 -4.68 -3.51 15.91
C VAL A 101 -5.45 -4.77 15.49
N PRO A 102 -6.65 -5.02 16.07
CA PRO A 102 -7.48 -6.17 15.69
C PRO A 102 -7.94 -6.03 14.23
N ARG A 103 -8.15 -7.17 13.57
CA ARG A 103 -8.75 -7.19 12.22
C ARG A 103 -10.27 -7.12 12.30
N PRO A 104 -10.96 -6.72 11.20
CA PRO A 104 -12.42 -6.68 11.16
C PRO A 104 -13.11 -7.95 11.69
N PRO A 105 -12.64 -9.19 11.41
CA PRO A 105 -13.27 -10.40 11.95
C PRO A 105 -13.17 -10.58 13.47
N ALA A 106 -12.29 -9.85 14.15
CA ALA A 106 -12.18 -9.86 15.62
C ALA A 106 -12.99 -8.73 16.28
N ALA A 107 -13.37 -7.69 15.53
CA ALA A 107 -14.01 -6.49 16.06
C ALA A 107 -15.46 -6.28 15.58
N LEU A 108 -15.86 -6.95 14.50
CA LEU A 108 -17.16 -6.81 13.85
C LEU A 108 -17.82 -8.18 13.68
N ASP A 109 -19.16 -8.20 13.69
CA ASP A 109 -19.94 -9.40 13.37
C ASP A 109 -19.61 -9.88 11.95
N ARG A 110 -19.39 -11.18 11.76
CA ARG A 110 -19.00 -11.74 10.45
C ARG A 110 -20.09 -11.55 9.39
N ASN A 111 -21.34 -11.31 9.78
CA ASN A 111 -22.47 -11.15 8.87
C ASN A 111 -22.59 -9.75 8.25
N ILE A 112 -21.84 -8.76 8.75
CA ILE A 112 -21.98 -7.36 8.27
C ILE A 112 -20.94 -6.97 7.21
N PHE A 113 -20.02 -7.87 6.84
CA PHE A 113 -18.99 -7.60 5.84
C PHE A 113 -18.57 -8.86 5.09
N HIS A 114 -18.10 -8.67 3.87
CA HIS A 114 -17.64 -9.73 2.98
C HIS A 114 -16.12 -9.96 3.11
N ILE A 115 -15.70 -11.24 3.18
CA ILE A 115 -14.29 -11.64 3.29
C ILE A 115 -13.95 -12.58 2.15
N ILE A 116 -12.89 -12.26 1.41
CA ILE A 116 -12.28 -13.14 0.44
C ILE A 116 -11.08 -13.83 1.11
N GLY A 117 -11.07 -15.17 1.16
CA GLY A 117 -9.99 -15.95 1.76
C GLY A 117 -10.08 -16.13 3.29
N PRO A 118 -8.94 -16.38 3.98
CA PRO A 118 -8.95 -16.76 5.40
C PRO A 118 -9.31 -15.58 6.31
N ALA A 119 -10.16 -15.85 7.32
CA ALA A 119 -10.56 -14.88 8.34
C ALA A 119 -9.44 -14.67 9.37
N LEU A 120 -8.49 -13.81 9.05
CA LEU A 120 -7.41 -13.41 9.95
C LEU A 120 -7.93 -12.43 11.01
N THR A 121 -7.52 -12.62 12.27
CA THR A 121 -8.08 -11.89 13.43
C THR A 121 -7.15 -10.84 14.04
N GLN A 122 -5.84 -10.91 13.79
CA GLN A 122 -4.84 -10.02 14.43
C GLN A 122 -3.94 -9.30 13.42
N LYS A 123 -3.27 -8.23 13.88
CA LYS A 123 -2.24 -7.47 13.12
C LYS A 123 -2.80 -6.96 11.78
N SER A 124 -3.84 -6.13 11.87
CA SER A 124 -4.49 -5.50 10.71
C SER A 124 -3.64 -4.37 10.11
N PHE A 125 -2.98 -3.58 10.96
CA PHE A 125 -2.29 -2.36 10.57
C PHE A 125 -0.77 -2.41 10.83
N PRO A 126 0.06 -1.96 9.89
CA PRO A 126 -0.25 -1.63 8.49
C PRO A 126 -0.48 -2.86 7.59
N SER A 127 -1.14 -2.70 6.43
CA SER A 127 -1.32 -3.76 5.44
C SER A 127 0.00 -4.12 4.74
N GLY A 128 0.32 -5.41 4.65
CA GLY A 128 1.53 -5.87 3.95
C GLY A 128 1.46 -5.69 2.43
N HIS A 129 0.29 -5.96 1.84
CA HIS A 129 0.07 -5.81 0.39
C HIS A 129 0.15 -4.35 -0.03
N THR A 130 -0.53 -3.46 0.70
CA THR A 130 -0.48 -2.01 0.49
C THR A 130 0.95 -1.49 0.67
N THR A 131 1.66 -1.92 1.72
CA THR A 131 3.07 -1.54 1.93
C THR A 131 3.95 -1.94 0.74
N THR A 132 3.81 -3.18 0.25
CA THR A 132 4.59 -3.69 -0.88
C THR A 132 4.31 -2.89 -2.15
N VAL A 133 3.04 -2.77 -2.57
CA VAL A 133 2.71 -2.14 -3.85
C VAL A 133 3.10 -0.67 -3.89
N PHE A 134 2.90 0.08 -2.80
CA PHE A 134 3.32 1.48 -2.72
C PHE A 134 4.83 1.63 -2.70
N THR A 135 5.57 0.75 -2.00
CA THR A 135 7.04 0.76 -2.03
C THR A 135 7.55 0.58 -3.46
N PHE A 136 7.03 -0.42 -4.17
CA PHE A 136 7.42 -0.67 -5.57
C PHE A 136 7.04 0.49 -6.48
N ALA A 137 5.79 0.98 -6.38
CA ALA A 137 5.31 2.10 -7.19
C ALA A 137 6.16 3.36 -7.00
N PHE A 138 6.50 3.73 -5.76
CA PHE A 138 7.32 4.91 -5.50
C PHE A 138 8.74 4.78 -6.05
N VAL A 139 9.35 3.60 -5.93
CA VAL A 139 10.65 3.35 -6.54
C VAL A 139 10.55 3.52 -8.06
N PHE A 140 9.57 2.92 -8.73
CA PHE A 140 9.41 3.09 -10.18
C PHE A 140 9.13 4.53 -10.60
N ILE A 141 8.29 5.26 -9.86
CA ILE A 141 7.97 6.67 -10.13
C ILE A 141 9.24 7.54 -10.11
N PHE A 142 10.20 7.23 -9.23
CA PHE A 142 11.48 7.94 -9.16
C PHE A 142 12.30 7.81 -10.45
N TYR A 143 12.20 6.67 -11.15
CA TYR A 143 12.92 6.40 -12.40
C TYR A 143 12.12 6.76 -13.67
N ILE A 144 10.88 7.22 -13.55
CA ILE A 144 10.02 7.60 -14.67
C ILE A 144 10.02 9.12 -14.82
N GLU A 145 10.29 9.65 -16.01
CA GLU A 145 10.24 11.09 -16.26
C GLU A 145 8.82 11.58 -16.61
N LYS A 146 8.06 10.78 -17.36
CA LYS A 146 6.74 11.19 -17.87
C LYS A 146 5.65 11.05 -16.82
N ASN A 147 4.99 12.17 -16.48
CA ASN A 147 3.89 12.22 -15.50
C ASN A 147 2.75 11.25 -15.79
N SER A 148 2.38 11.03 -17.05
CA SER A 148 1.31 10.08 -17.40
C SER A 148 1.65 8.64 -17.02
N ARG A 149 2.93 8.25 -17.10
CA ARG A 149 3.39 6.92 -16.68
C ARG A 149 3.44 6.80 -15.16
N ARG A 150 3.87 7.86 -14.46
CA ARG A 150 3.81 7.93 -12.99
C ARG A 150 2.38 7.72 -12.49
N ALA A 151 1.40 8.36 -13.14
CA ALA A 151 -0.01 8.21 -12.81
C ALA A 151 -0.50 6.75 -12.88
N ILE A 152 -0.02 5.97 -13.86
CA ILE A 152 -0.37 4.54 -13.97
C ILE A 152 0.07 3.77 -12.72
N PHE A 153 1.29 3.99 -12.23
CA PHE A 153 1.80 3.32 -11.02
C PHE A 153 1.05 3.76 -9.76
N ILE A 154 0.67 5.04 -9.66
CA ILE A 154 -0.14 5.54 -8.54
C ILE A 154 -1.53 4.90 -8.55
N ILE A 155 -2.19 4.88 -9.71
CA ILE A 155 -3.52 4.29 -9.87
C ILE A 155 -3.47 2.79 -9.57
N ALA A 156 -2.47 2.07 -10.08
CA ALA A 156 -2.29 0.65 -9.79
C ALA A 156 -2.08 0.40 -8.29
N ALA A 157 -1.26 1.20 -7.63
CA ALA A 157 -1.05 1.09 -6.18
C ALA A 157 -2.32 1.34 -5.37
N LEU A 158 -3.14 2.32 -5.76
CA LEU A 158 -4.43 2.62 -5.13
C LEU A 158 -5.51 1.55 -5.40
N LEU A 159 -5.42 0.83 -6.52
CA LEU A 159 -6.35 -0.25 -6.84
C LEU A 159 -6.01 -1.54 -6.08
N ILE A 160 -4.73 -1.80 -5.88
CA ILE A 160 -4.23 -3.01 -5.21
C ILE A 160 -4.25 -2.86 -3.69
N GLY A 161 -3.92 -1.66 -3.18
CA GLY A 161 -3.62 -1.39 -1.77
C GLY A 161 -4.72 -0.65 -1.05
#